data_AF-A0A0C1GXA0-F1
#
_entry.id   AF-A0A0C1GXA0-F1
#
_cell.length_a   1.000
_cell.length_b   1.000
_cell.length_c   1.000
_cell.angle_alpha   90.00
_cell.angle_beta   90.00
_cell.angle_gamma   90.00
#
_symmetry.space_group_name_H-M   'P 1'
#
loop_
_entity.id
_entity.type
_entity.pdbx_description
1 polymer ?
#
loop_
_entity_poly.entity_id
_entity_poly.type
_entity_poly.pdbx_seq_one_letter_code
_entity_poly.pdbx_strand_id
1 'polypeptide(L)'
;MQNSAKITNTIWPRLSGTTRIAIAFGLFSLLAACAQNQNEIELDPERQMMALREVSQKHARGQRVWCVPYARDLSGIEIRGNAKDWWGKARNLFQRGNEPVVGAVMSFRATRGMPLGHVAVVSDVVTEREVIVNHANWHRNKVSLKMGVRDVSKNNDWTLVRVESNPGRYGSFYPVNGFIYPKIEE
;
A
#
# COMPACT_ATOMS: atom_id res chain seq x y z
N MET A 1 61.05 -71.84 9.81
CA MET A 1 61.74 -71.63 11.10
C MET A 1 61.24 -70.29 11.62
N GLN A 2 60.37 -70.30 12.63
CA GLN A 2 60.77 -70.02 14.02
C GLN A 2 61.56 -68.70 14.10
N ASN A 3 61.22 -67.72 14.89
CA ASN A 3 60.41 -67.69 16.09
C ASN A 3 60.38 -66.23 16.55
N SER A 4 59.39 -65.88 17.38
CA SER A 4 59.55 -65.05 18.58
C SER A 4 60.15 -63.64 18.46
N ALA A 5 59.86 -62.69 19.33
CA ALA A 5 59.04 -62.54 20.51
C ALA A 5 58.97 -61.01 20.72
N LYS A 6 57.79 -60.46 21.05
CA LYS A 6 57.47 -59.86 22.36
C LYS A 6 58.61 -59.08 23.04
N ILE A 7 58.27 -57.86 23.49
CA ILE A 7 58.52 -57.22 24.82
C ILE A 7 58.38 -55.70 24.60
N THR A 8 57.23 -55.05 24.89
CA THR A 8 56.82 -54.41 26.16
C THR A 8 57.85 -53.43 26.77
N ASN A 9 57.59 -52.13 26.72
CA ASN A 9 57.09 -51.33 27.86
C ASN A 9 57.26 -49.80 27.65
N THR A 10 56.13 -49.13 27.88
CA THR A 10 55.91 -47.77 28.41
C THR A 10 57.11 -46.94 28.86
N ILE A 11 57.25 -45.75 28.26
CA ILE A 11 57.79 -44.54 28.90
C ILE A 11 56.97 -43.33 28.39
N TRP A 12 56.21 -42.70 29.29
CA TRP A 12 55.84 -41.26 29.25
C TRP A 12 56.85 -40.50 30.13
N PRO A 13 56.92 -39.14 30.17
CA PRO A 13 56.33 -38.09 29.34
C PRO A 13 57.41 -37.08 28.85
N ARG A 14 57.01 -36.06 28.08
CA ARG A 14 57.48 -34.67 28.24
C ARG A 14 56.70 -33.73 27.31
N LEU A 15 55.87 -32.89 27.92
CA LEU A 15 55.31 -31.68 27.30
C LEU A 15 56.41 -30.63 27.16
N SER A 16 56.57 -30.06 25.97
CA SER A 16 56.97 -28.65 25.78
C SER A 16 56.97 -28.27 24.31
N GLY A 17 56.39 -27.11 23.98
CA GLY A 17 56.55 -26.42 22.69
C GLY A 17 55.37 -26.61 21.75
N THR A 18 54.27 -25.87 21.95
CA THR A 18 53.91 -24.64 21.22
C THR A 18 53.47 -24.83 19.76
N THR A 19 52.38 -24.12 19.42
CA THR A 19 51.86 -23.81 18.07
C THR A 19 51.06 -24.94 17.38
N ARG A 20 49.80 -24.81 16.95
CA ARG A 20 49.01 -23.65 16.53
C ARG A 20 47.54 -23.83 16.93
N ILE A 21 46.95 -22.73 17.37
CA ILE A 21 45.51 -22.53 17.52
C ILE A 21 44.85 -22.63 16.14
N ALA A 22 43.90 -23.54 15.99
CA ALA A 22 42.87 -23.46 14.96
C ALA A 22 41.52 -23.42 15.67
N ILE A 23 41.11 -22.22 16.09
CA ILE A 23 39.71 -21.96 16.44
C ILE A 23 38.97 -22.07 15.12
N ALA A 24 38.26 -23.17 14.92
CA ALA A 24 37.22 -23.23 13.91
C ALA A 24 36.13 -22.25 14.34
N PHE A 25 36.25 -20.99 13.88
CA PHE A 25 35.13 -20.07 13.85
C PHE A 25 34.10 -20.67 12.89
N GLY A 26 33.23 -21.51 13.42
CA GLY A 26 31.97 -21.84 12.78
C GLY A 26 31.16 -20.55 12.69
N LEU A 27 31.36 -19.79 11.61
CA LEU A 27 30.44 -18.75 11.19
C LEU A 27 29.12 -19.45 10.86
N PHE A 28 28.24 -19.55 11.86
CA PHE A 28 26.82 -19.69 11.60
C PHE A 28 26.36 -18.32 11.07
N SER A 29 26.53 -18.12 9.76
CA SER A 29 25.96 -17.00 9.04
C SER A 29 24.45 -17.12 9.13
N LEU A 30 23.85 -16.39 10.09
CA LEU A 30 22.44 -16.04 10.09
C LEU A 30 22.20 -15.15 8.87
N LEU A 31 21.98 -15.78 7.72
CA LEU A 31 21.32 -15.11 6.61
C LEU A 31 19.87 -14.89 7.05
N ALA A 32 19.64 -13.77 7.73
CA ALA A 32 18.33 -13.15 7.74
C ALA A 32 18.05 -12.71 6.30
N ALA A 33 17.58 -13.66 5.49
CA ALA A 33 16.95 -13.34 4.23
C ALA A 33 15.65 -12.63 4.61
N CYS A 34 15.68 -11.29 4.61
CA CYS A 34 14.46 -10.52 4.54
C CYS A 34 13.78 -10.95 3.24
N ALA A 35 12.80 -11.85 3.35
CA ALA A 35 11.90 -12.18 2.26
C ALA A 35 11.08 -10.92 1.97
N GLN A 36 11.58 -10.06 1.07
CA GLN A 36 10.77 -9.01 0.48
C GLN A 36 9.78 -9.69 -0.45
N ASN A 37 8.55 -9.87 0.05
CA ASN A 37 7.44 -10.34 -0.75
C ASN A 37 7.11 -9.23 -1.76
N GLN A 38 7.61 -9.37 -2.99
CA GLN A 38 7.63 -8.30 -4.01
C GLN A 38 6.33 -8.18 -4.82
N ASN A 39 5.19 -8.63 -4.31
CA ASN A 39 3.94 -8.65 -5.07
C ASN A 39 2.76 -7.90 -4.43
N GLU A 40 2.99 -7.08 -3.40
CA GLU A 40 1.98 -6.07 -3.03
C GLU A 40 2.19 -4.86 -3.93
N ILE A 41 1.28 -4.64 -4.89
CA ILE A 41 1.20 -3.38 -5.64
C ILE A 41 0.86 -2.30 -4.61
N GLU A 42 1.89 -1.68 -4.02
CA GLU A 42 1.72 -0.65 -3.00
C GLU A 42 1.47 0.71 -3.65
N LEU A 43 0.67 1.55 -2.98
CA LEU A 43 0.47 2.93 -3.37
C LEU A 43 1.80 3.69 -3.27
N ASP A 44 2.14 4.47 -4.32
CA ASP A 44 3.40 5.22 -4.40
C ASP A 44 3.71 6.00 -3.08
N PRO A 45 4.75 5.59 -2.34
CA PRO A 45 5.10 6.20 -1.06
C PRO A 45 5.50 7.66 -1.16
N GLU A 46 6.12 8.07 -2.26
CA GLU A 46 6.56 9.46 -2.47
C GLU A 46 5.35 10.37 -2.70
N ARG A 47 4.40 9.94 -3.55
CA ARG A 47 3.13 10.67 -3.75
C ARG A 47 2.32 10.74 -2.47
N GLN A 48 2.28 9.67 -1.68
CA GLN A 48 1.62 9.68 -0.38
C GLN A 48 2.24 10.70 0.58
N MET A 49 3.57 10.72 0.67
CA MET A 49 4.30 11.70 1.48
C MET A 49 4.01 13.14 1.02
N MET A 50 4.06 13.40 -0.30
CA MET A 50 3.78 14.71 -0.86
C MET A 50 2.34 15.17 -0.57
N ALA A 51 1.35 14.32 -0.79
CA ALA A 51 -0.06 14.64 -0.52
C ALA A 51 -0.30 14.99 0.96
N LEU A 52 0.30 14.24 1.89
CA LEU A 52 0.19 14.51 3.33
C LEU A 52 0.94 15.78 3.75
N ARG A 53 2.08 16.08 3.12
CA ARG A 53 2.80 17.34 3.33
C ARG A 53 1.96 18.54 2.89
N GLU A 54 1.34 18.49 1.71
CA GLU A 54 0.48 19.57 1.22
C GLU A 54 -0.74 19.78 2.16
N VAL A 55 -1.34 18.69 2.65
CA VAL A 55 -2.40 18.74 3.67
C VAL A 55 -1.93 19.49 4.92
N SER A 56 -0.76 19.15 5.46
CA SER A 56 -0.18 19.80 6.63
C SER A 56 0.05 21.30 6.40
N GLN A 57 0.62 21.66 5.24
CA GLN A 57 0.87 23.05 4.85
C GLN A 57 -0.43 23.84 4.66
N LYS A 58 -1.49 23.24 4.10
CA LYS A 58 -2.81 23.87 4.00
C LYS A 58 -3.38 24.16 5.37
N HIS A 59 -3.35 23.18 6.28
CA HIS A 59 -3.83 23.38 7.65
C HIS A 59 -3.04 24.46 8.40
N ALA A 60 -1.71 24.48 8.28
CA ALA A 60 -0.86 25.51 8.89
C ALA A 60 -1.21 26.93 8.41
N ARG A 61 -1.70 27.06 7.17
CA ARG A 61 -2.17 28.32 6.57
C ARG A 61 -3.66 28.60 6.86
N GLY A 62 -4.33 27.80 7.68
CA GLY A 62 -5.78 27.91 7.94
C GLY A 62 -6.66 27.55 6.75
N GLN A 63 -6.10 26.92 5.72
CA GLN A 63 -6.81 26.52 4.50
C GLN A 63 -7.46 25.14 4.67
N ARG A 64 -8.52 24.92 3.88
CA ARG A 64 -9.18 23.62 3.85
C ARG A 64 -8.54 22.64 2.89
N VAL A 65 -8.62 21.37 3.26
CA VAL A 65 -8.36 20.24 2.37
C VAL A 65 -9.66 19.74 1.75
N TRP A 66 -9.57 19.27 0.50
CA TRP A 66 -10.68 18.79 -0.29
C TRP A 66 -10.29 17.52 -1.03
N CYS A 67 -11.26 16.68 -1.38
CA CYS A 67 -11.01 15.39 -2.02
C CYS A 67 -10.24 15.51 -3.35
N VAL A 68 -10.59 16.49 -4.18
CA VAL A 68 -10.02 16.70 -5.52
C VAL A 68 -8.52 17.03 -5.47
N PRO A 69 -8.06 18.09 -4.76
CA PRO A 69 -6.63 18.35 -4.63
C PRO A 69 -5.85 17.18 -4.02
N TYR A 70 -6.38 16.59 -2.93
CA TYR A 70 -5.74 15.45 -2.29
C TYR A 70 -5.56 14.25 -3.23
N ALA A 71 -6.61 13.90 -3.98
CA ALA A 71 -6.57 12.79 -4.93
C ALA A 71 -5.61 13.07 -6.09
N ARG A 72 -5.49 14.31 -6.57
CA ARG A 72 -4.48 14.68 -7.59
C ARG A 72 -3.07 14.43 -7.09
N ASP A 73 -2.74 14.96 -5.91
CA ASP A 73 -1.41 14.86 -5.32
C ASP A 73 -1.03 13.39 -5.10
N LEU A 74 -2.00 12.58 -4.64
CA LEU A 74 -1.79 11.16 -4.32
C LEU A 74 -1.76 10.23 -5.55
N SER A 75 -2.61 10.46 -6.56
CA SER A 75 -2.73 9.56 -7.72
C SER A 75 -1.93 10.02 -8.94
N GLY A 76 -1.50 11.28 -8.99
CA GLY A 76 -0.95 11.89 -10.21
C GLY A 76 -1.97 12.17 -11.32
N ILE A 77 -3.26 11.94 -11.08
CA ILE A 77 -4.32 12.25 -12.04
C ILE A 77 -4.60 13.75 -12.01
N GLU A 78 -4.06 14.44 -13.01
CA GLU A 78 -4.01 15.91 -13.11
C GLU A 78 -5.33 16.59 -13.55
N ILE A 79 -6.48 16.10 -13.09
CA ILE A 79 -7.80 16.68 -13.40
C ILE A 79 -8.17 17.78 -12.40
N ARG A 80 -8.83 18.86 -12.84
CA ARG A 80 -9.31 19.96 -11.97
C ARG A 80 -10.83 20.15 -12.05
N GLY A 81 -11.38 20.86 -11.06
CA GLY A 81 -12.82 21.14 -10.94
C GLY A 81 -13.52 20.25 -9.92
N ASN A 82 -14.85 20.26 -9.91
CA ASN A 82 -15.63 19.47 -8.95
C ASN A 82 -15.50 17.97 -9.21
N ALA A 83 -15.59 17.17 -8.14
CA ALA A 83 -15.44 15.71 -8.23
C ALA A 83 -16.46 15.05 -9.17
N LYS A 84 -17.71 15.53 -9.22
CA LYS A 84 -18.75 15.03 -10.13
C LYS A 84 -18.38 15.14 -11.61
N ASP A 85 -17.51 16.09 -11.97
CA ASP A 85 -17.12 16.35 -13.35
C ASP A 85 -15.89 15.51 -13.76
N TRP A 86 -15.18 14.91 -12.79
CA TRP A 86 -13.92 14.19 -13.05
C TRP A 86 -14.09 13.01 -14.01
N TRP A 87 -15.16 12.22 -13.86
CA TRP A 87 -15.42 11.09 -14.74
C TRP A 87 -15.53 11.50 -16.21
N GLY A 88 -16.19 12.63 -16.47
CA GLY A 88 -16.32 13.19 -17.81
C GLY A 88 -15.01 13.78 -18.32
N LYS A 89 -14.30 14.54 -17.48
CA LYS A 89 -13.01 15.17 -17.82
C LYS A 89 -11.87 14.18 -18.04
N ALA A 90 -11.93 13.02 -17.38
CA ALA A 90 -10.96 11.95 -17.59
C ALA A 90 -11.06 11.32 -18.98
N ARG A 91 -12.20 11.46 -19.67
CA ARG A 91 -12.37 10.95 -21.04
C ARG A 91 -11.26 11.49 -21.95
N ASN A 92 -10.61 10.59 -22.68
CA ASN A 92 -9.50 10.86 -23.60
C ASN A 92 -8.19 11.35 -22.94
N LEU A 93 -8.16 11.61 -21.63
CA LEU A 93 -6.95 12.01 -20.89
C LEU A 93 -6.37 10.87 -20.06
N PHE A 94 -7.26 10.04 -19.50
CA PHE A 94 -6.95 8.89 -18.66
C PHE A 94 -7.84 7.72 -19.04
N GLN A 95 -7.33 6.50 -18.86
CA GLN A 95 -8.16 5.31 -18.98
C GLN A 95 -9.17 5.28 -17.83
N ARG A 96 -10.32 4.65 -18.09
CA ARG A 96 -11.42 4.51 -17.14
C ARG A 96 -12.02 3.13 -17.25
N GLY A 97 -12.48 2.57 -16.14
CA GLY A 97 -13.09 1.24 -16.10
C GLY A 97 -13.82 0.99 -14.79
N ASN A 98 -14.19 -0.27 -14.55
CA ASN A 98 -14.90 -0.69 -13.34
C ASN A 98 -14.03 -1.55 -12.41
N GLU A 99 -12.83 -1.93 -12.85
CA GLU A 99 -11.94 -2.74 -12.03
C GLU A 99 -11.14 -1.84 -11.07
N PRO A 100 -11.15 -2.10 -9.76
CA PRO A 100 -10.30 -1.39 -8.83
C PRO A 100 -8.84 -1.79 -9.02
N VAL A 101 -7.95 -0.80 -9.02
CA VAL A 101 -6.50 -1.01 -9.03
C VAL A 101 -5.89 -0.02 -8.04
N VAL A 102 -4.83 -0.41 -7.35
CA VAL A 102 -4.10 0.51 -6.45
C VAL A 102 -3.62 1.75 -7.23
N GLY A 103 -3.80 2.93 -6.63
CA GLY A 103 -3.56 4.22 -7.25
C GLY A 103 -4.71 4.75 -8.12
N ALA A 104 -5.69 3.92 -8.50
CA ALA A 104 -6.87 4.37 -9.25
C ALA A 104 -7.75 5.28 -8.40
N VAL A 105 -8.40 6.25 -9.05
CA VAL A 105 -9.34 7.17 -8.40
C VAL A 105 -10.77 6.68 -8.62
N MET A 106 -11.41 6.22 -7.55
CA MET A 106 -12.85 5.95 -7.52
C MET A 106 -13.63 7.27 -7.67
N SER A 107 -14.48 7.37 -8.69
CA SER A 107 -15.28 8.57 -8.97
C SER A 107 -16.73 8.40 -8.54
N PHE A 108 -17.13 9.13 -7.50
CA PHE A 108 -18.49 9.10 -6.98
C PHE A 108 -19.40 10.07 -7.76
N ARG A 109 -20.62 9.62 -8.07
CA ARG A 109 -21.66 10.45 -8.68
C ARG A 109 -22.20 11.46 -7.67
N ALA A 110 -22.69 12.59 -8.17
CA ALA A 110 -23.39 13.55 -7.34
C ALA A 110 -24.71 12.95 -6.80
N THR A 111 -25.00 13.23 -5.53
CA THR A 111 -26.27 12.88 -4.88
C THR A 111 -26.81 14.09 -4.14
N ARG A 112 -28.04 14.02 -3.59
CA ARG A 112 -28.61 15.10 -2.76
C ARG A 112 -27.73 15.45 -1.55
N GLY A 113 -27.13 14.45 -0.92
CA GLY A 113 -26.23 14.63 0.23
C GLY A 113 -24.78 14.93 -0.14
N MET A 114 -24.41 14.78 -1.42
CA MET A 114 -23.06 14.96 -1.94
C MET A 114 -23.11 15.60 -3.34
N PRO A 115 -23.58 16.87 -3.46
CA PRO A 115 -23.94 17.47 -4.74
C PRO A 115 -22.74 17.77 -5.65
N LEU A 116 -21.54 17.86 -5.08
CA LEU A 116 -20.29 18.06 -5.83
C LEU A 116 -19.64 16.74 -6.25
N GLY A 117 -20.25 15.59 -5.93
CA GLY A 117 -19.61 14.28 -6.04
C GLY A 117 -18.48 14.12 -5.03
N HIS A 118 -17.70 13.04 -5.19
CA HIS A 118 -16.51 12.79 -4.39
C HIS A 118 -15.50 11.96 -5.18
N VAL A 119 -14.25 11.96 -4.75
CA VAL A 119 -13.19 11.10 -5.28
C VAL A 119 -12.38 10.50 -4.14
N ALA A 120 -11.95 9.26 -4.30
CA ALA A 120 -11.10 8.55 -3.34
C ALA A 120 -10.05 7.73 -4.09
N VAL A 121 -8.83 7.67 -3.59
CA VAL A 121 -7.74 6.89 -4.21
C VAL A 121 -7.72 5.51 -3.58
N VAL A 122 -7.73 4.46 -4.40
CA VAL A 122 -7.56 3.08 -3.94
C VAL A 122 -6.14 2.89 -3.43
N SER A 123 -5.97 2.53 -2.17
CA SER A 123 -4.68 2.21 -1.57
C SER A 123 -4.42 0.72 -1.47
N ASP A 124 -5.48 -0.11 -1.53
CA ASP A 124 -5.38 -1.56 -1.50
C ASP A 124 -6.65 -2.21 -2.08
N VAL A 125 -6.52 -3.42 -2.63
CA VAL A 125 -7.64 -4.24 -3.14
C VAL A 125 -7.68 -5.52 -2.31
N VAL A 126 -8.65 -5.60 -1.39
CA VAL A 126 -8.75 -6.69 -0.41
C VAL A 126 -9.44 -7.91 -1.00
N THR A 127 -10.54 -7.67 -1.72
CA THR A 127 -11.32 -8.70 -2.44
C THR A 127 -11.94 -8.09 -3.68
N GLU A 128 -12.60 -8.91 -4.51
CA GLU A 128 -13.41 -8.45 -5.65
C GLU A 128 -14.49 -7.42 -5.25
N ARG A 129 -14.88 -7.35 -3.97
CA ARG A 129 -15.94 -6.48 -3.45
C ARG A 129 -15.50 -5.54 -2.33
N GLU A 130 -14.22 -5.51 -1.99
CA GLU A 130 -13.72 -4.69 -0.90
C GLU A 130 -12.36 -4.08 -1.27
N VAL A 131 -12.29 -2.76 -1.21
CA VAL A 131 -11.07 -1.99 -1.42
C VAL A 131 -10.82 -1.10 -0.22
N ILE A 132 -9.57 -0.72 -0.02
CA ILE A 132 -9.19 0.30 0.93
C ILE A 132 -8.91 1.59 0.17
N VAL A 133 -9.37 2.73 0.68
CA VAL A 133 -9.18 4.04 0.08
C VAL A 133 -8.57 5.05 1.03
N ASN A 134 -7.87 6.00 0.43
CA ASN A 134 -7.43 7.25 1.03
C ASN A 134 -8.20 8.41 0.41
N HIS A 135 -8.76 9.29 1.22
CA HIS A 135 -9.54 10.45 0.73
C HIS A 135 -9.54 11.61 1.73
N ALA A 136 -9.89 12.80 1.24
CA ALA A 136 -10.00 14.00 2.06
C ALA A 136 -11.40 14.57 2.03
N ASN A 137 -11.79 15.27 3.09
CA ASN A 137 -13.06 15.97 3.23
C ASN A 137 -14.31 15.08 3.13
N TRP A 138 -14.18 13.77 3.40
CA TRP A 138 -15.34 12.93 3.72
C TRP A 138 -15.94 13.37 5.05
N HIS A 139 -15.08 13.45 6.06
CA HIS A 139 -15.28 14.32 7.21
C HIS A 139 -14.72 15.68 6.91
N ARG A 140 -15.51 16.73 7.16
CA ARG A 140 -15.16 18.10 6.81
C ARG A 140 -13.76 18.47 7.28
N ASN A 141 -12.92 18.91 6.34
CA ASN A 141 -11.55 19.34 6.56
C ASN A 141 -10.64 18.29 7.23
N LYS A 142 -10.85 17.00 6.97
CA LYS A 142 -10.00 15.91 7.46
C LYS A 142 -9.54 15.01 6.32
N VAL A 143 -8.34 14.45 6.47
CA VAL A 143 -7.89 13.31 5.69
C VAL A 143 -8.26 12.04 6.44
N SER A 144 -8.81 11.07 5.73
CA SER A 144 -9.13 9.74 6.22
C SER A 144 -8.30 8.75 5.40
N LEU A 145 -7.47 7.98 6.10
CA LEU A 145 -6.58 6.99 5.52
C LEU A 145 -7.09 5.60 5.86
N LYS A 146 -6.82 4.66 4.95
CA LYS A 146 -7.15 3.25 5.12
C LYS A 146 -8.63 2.98 5.43
N MET A 147 -9.53 3.65 4.71
CA MET A 147 -10.96 3.48 4.88
C MET A 147 -11.50 2.37 3.97
N GLY A 148 -12.28 1.44 4.51
CA GLY A 148 -12.91 0.39 3.72
C GLY A 148 -14.02 0.91 2.80
N VAL A 149 -14.09 0.37 1.59
CA VAL A 149 -15.21 0.58 0.65
C VAL A 149 -15.66 -0.76 0.13
N ARG A 150 -16.97 -1.02 0.25
CA ARG A 150 -17.58 -2.28 -0.18
C ARG A 150 -18.48 -2.08 -1.38
N ASP A 151 -18.30 -2.91 -2.40
CA ASP A 151 -19.24 -3.01 -3.50
C ASP A 151 -20.51 -3.75 -3.03
N VAL A 152 -21.64 -3.03 -3.12
CA VAL A 152 -22.97 -3.54 -2.82
C VAL A 152 -23.87 -3.51 -4.06
N SER A 153 -23.28 -3.34 -5.23
CA SER A 153 -23.96 -3.51 -6.52
C SER A 153 -24.45 -4.95 -6.69
N LYS A 154 -25.59 -5.08 -7.37
CA LYS A 154 -26.17 -6.40 -7.69
C LYS A 154 -25.25 -7.23 -8.60
N ASN A 155 -24.49 -6.56 -9.48
CA ASN A 155 -23.77 -7.21 -10.56
C ASN A 155 -22.26 -7.38 -10.29
N ASN A 156 -21.75 -6.97 -9.13
CA ASN A 156 -20.31 -6.92 -8.86
C ASN A 156 -19.55 -5.95 -9.78
N ASP A 157 -20.16 -4.81 -10.11
CA ASP A 157 -19.65 -3.87 -11.10
C ASP A 157 -19.23 -2.52 -10.48
N TRP A 158 -19.13 -2.45 -9.15
CA TRP A 158 -18.75 -1.26 -8.40
C TRP A 158 -19.66 -0.04 -8.60
N THR A 159 -20.83 -0.19 -9.24
CA THR A 159 -21.74 0.93 -9.53
C THR A 159 -22.43 1.48 -8.27
N LEU A 160 -22.41 0.74 -7.16
CA LEU A 160 -23.01 1.13 -5.89
C LEU A 160 -22.15 0.65 -4.73
N VAL A 161 -21.66 1.57 -3.90
CA VAL A 161 -20.77 1.24 -2.79
C VAL A 161 -21.29 1.73 -1.46
N ARG A 162 -20.75 1.16 -0.37
CA ARG A 162 -20.80 1.77 0.97
C ARG A 162 -19.39 2.09 1.42
N VAL A 163 -19.22 3.27 2.00
CA VAL A 163 -17.92 3.78 2.47
C VAL A 163 -17.90 3.75 3.99
N GLU A 164 -16.84 3.22 4.55
CA GLU A 164 -16.54 3.29 5.97
C GLU A 164 -16.26 4.74 6.37
N SER A 165 -17.02 5.28 7.32
CA SER A 165 -16.79 6.64 7.83
C SER A 165 -16.10 6.66 9.19
N ASN A 166 -16.25 5.58 9.95
CA ASN A 166 -15.52 5.30 11.19
C ASN A 166 -15.21 3.80 11.19
N PRO A 167 -14.17 3.34 11.92
CA PRO A 167 -13.82 1.92 11.98
C PRO A 167 -15.04 1.02 12.24
N GLY A 168 -15.27 0.06 11.36
CA GLY A 168 -16.39 -0.88 11.36
C GLY A 168 -17.75 -0.31 10.93
N ARG A 169 -17.87 0.99 10.63
CA ARG A 169 -19.15 1.66 10.35
C ARG A 169 -19.25 2.16 8.92
N TYR A 170 -20.05 1.44 8.14
CA TYR A 170 -20.37 1.77 6.76
C TYR A 170 -21.57 2.73 6.66
N GLY A 171 -21.42 3.78 5.87
CA GLY A 171 -22.45 4.80 5.67
C GLY A 171 -23.56 4.39 4.69
N SER A 172 -24.16 5.40 4.06
CA SER A 172 -25.19 5.27 3.02
C SER A 172 -24.69 4.57 1.75
N PHE A 173 -25.62 4.28 0.85
CA PHE A 173 -25.34 3.81 -0.51
C PHE A 173 -24.90 4.98 -1.38
N TYR A 174 -23.76 4.85 -2.04
CA TYR A 174 -23.21 5.87 -2.92
C TYR A 174 -23.05 5.32 -4.34
N PRO A 175 -23.68 5.96 -5.34
CA PRO A 175 -23.48 5.59 -6.72
C PRO A 175 -22.08 6.04 -7.20
N VAL A 176 -21.39 5.14 -7.91
CA VAL A 176 -20.04 5.34 -8.42
C VAL A 176 -20.08 5.22 -9.95
N ASN A 177 -19.24 6.01 -10.62
CA ASN A 177 -19.09 5.94 -12.07
C ASN A 177 -18.14 4.81 -12.51
N GLY A 178 -17.16 4.51 -11.66
CA GLY A 178 -16.05 3.60 -11.91
C GLY A 178 -14.74 4.18 -11.36
N PHE A 179 -13.63 3.71 -11.94
CA PHE A 179 -12.26 4.06 -11.56
C PHE A 179 -11.56 4.79 -12.72
N ILE A 180 -10.80 5.83 -12.38
CA ILE A 180 -9.92 6.55 -13.30
C ILE A 180 -8.51 6.06 -13.01
N TYR A 181 -7.81 5.55 -14.03
CA TYR A 181 -6.50 4.94 -13.84
C TYR A 181 -5.38 5.96 -14.02
N PRO A 182 -4.36 5.96 -13.14
CA PRO A 182 -3.16 6.75 -13.36
C PRO A 182 -2.46 6.27 -14.63
N LYS A 183 -1.64 7.15 -15.23
CA LYS A 183 -0.76 6.73 -16.31
C LYS A 183 0.36 5.88 -15.70
N ILE A 184 0.67 4.76 -16.34
CA ILE A 184 1.88 4.01 -16.02
C ILE A 184 3.03 4.86 -16.56
N GLU A 185 3.96 5.27 -15.69
CA GLU A 185 5.22 5.88 -16.12
C GLU A 185 6.08 4.73 -16.70
N GLU A 186 6.36 4.77 -18.00
CA GLU A 186 7.26 3.83 -18.71
C GLU A 186 8.73 4.18 -18.50
#